data_AF-A0A9D0YJB2-F1
#
_entry.id   AF-A0A9D0YJB2-F1
#
_cell.length_a   1.000
_cell.length_b   1.000
_cell.length_c   1.000
_cell.angle_alpha   90.00
_cell.angle_beta   90.00
_cell.angle_gamma   90.00
#
_symmetry.space_group_name_H-M   'P 1'
#
loop_
_entity.id
_entity.type
_entity.pdbx_description
1 polymer ?
#
loop_
_entity_poly.entity_id
_entity_poly.type
_entity_poly.pdbx_seq_one_letter_code
_entity_poly.pdbx_strand_id
1 'polypeptide(L)'
;MKIKSQLNQIVTQALLDADIPANDIIVSDATRPEFGDYQFNGVMKLAKVLKKNPRAIASDIVKHINTTGMISKVEIAGPGFINIWLNNDWLSTEATNILNDSRVGVGIVEKPQKIVIDYSGPNMAKQMHVGHLRSTIIGDTLATLLTFLGNDIIRQNHIGDWGTQFGMLIAYLEEQNADTEHQNLKDLEQFYKNAKIRFDQSEAFANKAREYVVKIQQGDAHCLTLWKQFIESSLGHCEEVYSKLGVNLTHDDVRAESFYNSELPNIIKILKDKNISTNSNGAECVFLEGSDAPVIVQKGDGGFLYATTDLAALKFRATNLEADRICYVVDARQAGHFKQVFAISKQAGMVGNDVNLEHIAFGT
;
A
#
# COMPACT_ATOMS: atom_id res chain seq x y z
N MET A 1 -19.61 -2.33 -16.15
CA MET A 1 -20.96 -1.94 -15.72
C MET A 1 -21.12 -2.38 -14.28
N LYS A 2 -21.77 -1.59 -13.41
CA LYS A 2 -22.00 -1.98 -12.00
C LYS A 2 -23.43 -2.47 -11.81
N ILE A 3 -23.74 -3.68 -12.31
CA ILE A 3 -25.09 -4.30 -12.28
C ILE A 3 -25.70 -4.22 -10.86
N LYS A 4 -25.00 -4.73 -9.84
CA LYS A 4 -25.46 -4.67 -8.44
C LYS A 4 -25.73 -3.24 -7.95
N SER A 5 -24.93 -2.27 -8.37
CA SER A 5 -25.13 -0.86 -7.99
C SER A 5 -26.41 -0.29 -8.59
N GLN A 6 -26.69 -0.59 -9.86
CA GLN A 6 -27.93 -0.17 -10.52
C GLN A 6 -29.15 -0.88 -9.91
N LEU A 7 -29.05 -2.18 -9.61
CA LEU A 7 -30.11 -2.90 -8.91
C LEU A 7 -30.36 -2.33 -7.51
N ASN A 8 -29.31 -2.00 -6.75
CA ASN A 8 -29.47 -1.33 -5.47
C ASN A 8 -30.20 0.01 -5.61
N GLN A 9 -29.86 0.82 -6.63
CA GLN A 9 -30.56 2.09 -6.91
C GLN A 9 -32.03 1.87 -7.24
N ILE A 10 -32.35 0.88 -8.09
CA ILE A 10 -33.74 0.54 -8.44
C ILE A 10 -34.52 0.11 -7.20
N VAL A 11 -33.95 -0.77 -6.36
CA VAL A 11 -34.61 -1.24 -5.13
C VAL A 11 -34.75 -0.10 -4.11
N THR A 12 -33.74 0.76 -3.97
CA THR A 12 -33.80 1.95 -3.12
C THR A 12 -34.92 2.88 -3.57
N GLN A 13 -35.04 3.17 -4.87
CA GLN A 13 -36.11 4.02 -5.38
C GLN A 13 -37.48 3.39 -5.15
N ALA A 14 -37.63 2.09 -5.41
CA ALA A 14 -38.88 1.37 -5.17
C ALA A 14 -39.30 1.37 -3.68
N LEU A 15 -38.33 1.33 -2.76
CA LEU A 15 -38.59 1.48 -1.32
C LEU A 15 -39.06 2.89 -0.98
N LEU A 16 -38.40 3.92 -1.51
CA LEU A 16 -38.78 5.32 -1.28
C LEU A 16 -40.18 5.63 -1.83
N ASP A 17 -40.50 5.14 -3.03
CA ASP A 17 -41.82 5.31 -3.66
C ASP A 17 -42.94 4.56 -2.90
N ALA A 18 -42.57 3.53 -2.13
CA ALA A 18 -43.47 2.80 -1.24
C ALA A 18 -43.52 3.38 0.20
N ASP A 19 -42.93 4.56 0.43
CA ASP A 19 -42.79 5.20 1.75
C ASP A 19 -42.07 4.31 2.79
N ILE A 20 -41.08 3.52 2.35
CA ILE A 20 -40.27 2.63 3.19
C ILE A 20 -38.84 3.20 3.34
N PRO A 21 -38.29 3.24 4.56
CA PRO A 21 -36.89 3.64 4.77
C PRO A 21 -35.90 2.74 4.02
N ALA A 22 -35.00 3.34 3.24
CA ALA A 22 -34.05 2.65 2.37
C ALA A 22 -32.61 2.64 2.93
N ASN A 23 -32.43 2.04 4.12
CA ASN A 23 -31.11 1.95 4.77
C ASN A 23 -30.44 0.60 4.49
N ASP A 24 -29.15 0.62 4.14
CA ASP A 24 -28.31 -0.56 3.91
C ASP A 24 -28.88 -1.54 2.87
N ILE A 25 -29.28 -1.04 1.69
CA ILE A 25 -29.83 -1.88 0.63
C ILE A 25 -28.71 -2.65 -0.06
N ILE A 26 -28.78 -3.97 0.06
CA ILE A 26 -27.84 -4.89 -0.55
C ILE A 26 -28.63 -5.95 -1.32
N VAL A 27 -28.57 -5.86 -2.65
CA VAL A 27 -28.94 -6.93 -3.57
C VAL A 27 -27.77 -7.91 -3.66
N SER A 28 -28.06 -9.20 -3.47
CA SER A 28 -27.10 -10.29 -3.55
C SER A 28 -27.30 -11.11 -4.82
N ASP A 29 -26.29 -11.87 -5.23
CA ASP A 29 -26.45 -12.87 -6.28
C ASP A 29 -27.48 -13.92 -5.83
N ALA A 30 -28.29 -14.39 -6.76
CA ALA A 30 -29.15 -15.54 -6.49
C ALA A 30 -28.28 -16.79 -6.29
N THR A 31 -28.66 -17.62 -5.32
CA THR A 31 -27.91 -18.85 -5.02
C THR A 31 -28.18 -19.96 -6.03
N ARG A 32 -29.29 -19.86 -6.77
CA ARG A 32 -29.71 -20.85 -7.76
C ARG A 32 -30.48 -20.20 -8.92
N PRO A 33 -30.41 -20.75 -10.13
CA PRO A 33 -31.06 -20.17 -11.31
C PRO A 33 -32.59 -20.02 -11.18
N GLU A 34 -33.26 -20.92 -10.43
CA GLU A 34 -34.70 -20.81 -10.21
C GLU A 34 -35.12 -19.57 -9.39
N PHE A 35 -34.18 -18.90 -8.73
CA PHE A 35 -34.40 -17.65 -8.00
C PHE A 35 -34.01 -16.40 -8.81
N GLY A 36 -33.70 -16.56 -10.10
CA GLY A 36 -33.25 -15.49 -10.97
C GLY A 36 -31.74 -15.26 -10.90
N ASP A 37 -31.33 -14.06 -11.31
CA ASP A 37 -29.92 -13.65 -11.33
C ASP A 37 -29.52 -13.03 -9.99
N TYR A 38 -30.45 -12.27 -9.39
CA TYR A 38 -30.23 -11.52 -8.16
C TYR A 38 -31.40 -11.63 -7.20
N GLN A 39 -31.16 -11.31 -5.93
CA GLN A 39 -32.17 -11.34 -4.88
C GLN A 39 -32.01 -10.18 -3.90
N PHE A 40 -33.13 -9.58 -3.50
CA PHE A 40 -33.18 -8.65 -2.38
C PHE A 40 -33.75 -9.34 -1.12
N ASN A 41 -32.91 -9.40 -0.09
CA ASN A 41 -33.17 -10.11 1.17
C ASN A 41 -33.52 -9.18 2.35
N GLY A 42 -33.51 -7.86 2.12
CA GLY A 42 -33.68 -6.85 3.18
C GLY A 42 -35.11 -6.76 3.75
N VAL A 43 -36.11 -7.35 3.09
CA VAL A 43 -37.52 -7.28 3.50
C VAL A 43 -37.74 -7.81 4.93
N MET A 44 -37.01 -8.84 5.36
CA MET A 44 -37.16 -9.37 6.73
C MET A 44 -36.73 -8.35 7.79
N LYS A 45 -35.61 -7.64 7.55
CA LYS A 45 -35.12 -6.58 8.43
C LYS A 45 -36.14 -5.43 8.48
N LEU A 46 -36.66 -5.03 7.31
CA LEU A 46 -37.68 -3.99 7.20
C LEU A 46 -38.99 -4.37 7.92
N ALA A 47 -39.43 -5.62 7.81
CA ALA A 47 -40.64 -6.10 8.50
C ALA A 47 -40.52 -6.02 10.02
N LYS A 48 -39.34 -6.32 10.58
CA LYS A 48 -39.07 -6.19 12.01
C LYS A 48 -39.12 -4.73 12.47
N VAL A 49 -38.60 -3.81 11.66
CA VAL A 49 -38.59 -2.36 11.95
C VAL A 49 -39.99 -1.76 11.84
N LEU A 50 -40.70 -2.07 10.74
CA LEU A 50 -42.03 -1.53 10.43
C LEU A 50 -43.17 -2.24 11.16
N LYS A 51 -42.91 -3.40 11.78
CA LYS A 51 -43.91 -4.28 12.42
C LYS A 51 -45.07 -4.64 11.47
N LYS A 52 -44.78 -4.84 10.19
CA LYS A 52 -45.74 -5.23 9.15
C LYS A 52 -45.45 -6.64 8.63
N ASN A 53 -46.44 -7.25 7.97
CA ASN A 53 -46.27 -8.54 7.31
C ASN A 53 -45.17 -8.42 6.21
N PRO A 54 -44.11 -9.24 6.24
CA PRO A 54 -43.02 -9.11 5.28
C PRO A 54 -43.45 -9.34 3.82
N ARG A 55 -44.42 -10.23 3.58
CA ARG A 55 -44.95 -10.48 2.24
C ARG A 55 -45.75 -9.30 1.70
N ALA A 56 -46.44 -8.57 2.59
CA ALA A 56 -47.12 -7.33 2.24
C ALA A 56 -46.10 -6.25 1.85
N ILE A 57 -45.03 -6.09 2.65
CA ILE A 57 -43.93 -5.17 2.33
C ILE A 57 -43.29 -5.51 0.97
N ALA A 58 -42.96 -6.78 0.72
CA ALA A 58 -42.41 -7.22 -0.56
C ALA A 58 -43.36 -6.91 -1.73
N SER A 59 -44.67 -7.09 -1.53
CA SER A 59 -45.69 -6.79 -2.54
C SER A 59 -45.78 -5.31 -2.85
N ASP A 60 -45.62 -4.45 -1.85
CA ASP A 60 -45.60 -3.01 -2.07
C ASP A 60 -44.33 -2.59 -2.82
N ILE A 61 -43.16 -3.08 -2.43
CA ILE A 61 -41.89 -2.80 -3.14
C ILE A 61 -41.97 -3.22 -4.62
N VAL A 62 -42.43 -4.44 -4.90
CA VAL A 62 -42.48 -4.99 -6.26
C VAL A 62 -43.35 -4.14 -7.20
N LYS A 63 -44.41 -3.51 -6.71
CA LYS A 63 -45.27 -2.62 -7.54
C LYS A 63 -44.51 -1.41 -8.08
N HIS A 64 -43.47 -0.96 -7.38
CA HIS A 64 -42.65 0.20 -7.75
C HIS A 64 -41.36 -0.19 -8.49
N ILE A 65 -41.10 -1.49 -8.70
CA ILE A 65 -39.97 -1.93 -9.52
C ILE A 65 -40.36 -1.88 -11.00
N ASN A 66 -39.64 -1.08 -11.78
CA ASN A 66 -39.82 -1.02 -13.22
C ASN A 66 -39.18 -2.24 -13.92
N THR A 67 -40.01 -3.04 -14.60
CA THR A 67 -39.60 -4.24 -15.35
C THR A 67 -39.51 -4.04 -16.87
N THR A 68 -39.43 -2.79 -17.34
CA THR A 68 -39.30 -2.47 -18.78
C THR A 68 -37.87 -2.20 -19.23
N GLY A 69 -36.94 -2.07 -18.28
CA GLY A 69 -35.53 -1.80 -18.55
C GLY A 69 -34.64 -3.00 -18.27
N MET A 70 -33.69 -2.82 -17.35
CA MET A 70 -32.69 -3.80 -16.92
C MET A 70 -33.29 -5.11 -16.37
N ILE A 71 -34.46 -5.01 -15.72
CA ILE A 71 -35.13 -6.14 -15.07
C ILE A 71 -36.27 -6.58 -15.99
N SER A 72 -36.35 -7.88 -16.30
CA SER A 72 -37.48 -8.44 -17.07
C SER A 72 -38.61 -8.93 -16.18
N LYS A 73 -38.26 -9.38 -14.97
CA LYS A 73 -39.18 -10.05 -14.06
C LYS A 73 -38.72 -9.94 -12.62
N VAL A 74 -39.68 -9.78 -11.72
CA VAL A 74 -39.48 -9.91 -10.27
C VAL A 74 -40.53 -10.84 -9.68
N GLU A 75 -40.15 -11.63 -8.68
CA GLU A 75 -41.07 -12.52 -7.97
C GLU A 75 -40.83 -12.50 -6.47
N ILE A 76 -41.92 -12.60 -5.71
CA ILE A 76 -41.85 -12.75 -4.26
C ILE A 76 -41.77 -14.22 -3.91
N ALA A 77 -40.68 -14.62 -3.26
CA ALA A 77 -40.46 -15.98 -2.81
C ALA A 77 -40.49 -16.09 -1.27
N GLY A 78 -41.02 -17.21 -0.78
CA GLY A 78 -41.05 -17.54 0.65
C GLY A 78 -41.67 -16.44 1.52
N PRO A 79 -41.05 -16.04 2.64
CA PRO A 79 -41.62 -15.07 3.57
C PRO A 79 -41.62 -13.63 3.04
N GLY A 80 -40.85 -13.32 1.99
CA GLY A 80 -40.72 -11.95 1.46
C GLY A 80 -39.42 -11.68 0.72
N PHE A 81 -38.74 -12.70 0.21
CA PHE A 81 -37.60 -12.50 -0.68
C PHE A 81 -38.08 -11.94 -2.01
N ILE A 82 -37.33 -11.02 -2.62
CA ILE A 82 -37.62 -10.52 -3.96
C ILE A 82 -36.56 -11.05 -4.91
N ASN A 83 -36.94 -12.02 -5.73
CA ASN A 83 -36.14 -12.61 -6.80
C ASN A 83 -36.18 -11.70 -8.03
N ILE A 84 -35.06 -11.52 -8.72
CA ILE A 84 -34.88 -10.56 -9.82
C ILE A 84 -34.21 -11.27 -11.00
N TRP A 85 -34.86 -11.21 -12.16
CA TRP A 85 -34.31 -11.66 -13.44
C TRP A 85 -33.97 -10.46 -14.30
N LEU A 86 -32.76 -10.48 -14.86
CA LEU A 86 -32.33 -9.48 -15.83
C LEU A 86 -33.05 -9.66 -17.16
N ASN A 87 -33.11 -8.59 -17.92
CA ASN A 87 -33.66 -8.60 -19.27
C ASN A 87 -32.57 -9.03 -20.28
N ASN A 88 -32.85 -10.08 -21.06
CA ASN A 88 -31.91 -10.61 -22.05
C ASN A 88 -31.60 -9.61 -23.18
N ASP A 89 -32.59 -8.82 -23.61
CA ASP A 89 -32.38 -7.81 -24.65
C ASP A 89 -31.50 -6.67 -24.14
N TRP A 90 -31.70 -6.29 -22.87
CA TRP A 90 -30.84 -5.35 -22.18
C TRP A 90 -29.41 -5.92 -22.03
N LEU A 91 -29.26 -7.15 -21.55
CA LEU A 91 -27.97 -7.83 -21.43
C LEU A 91 -27.22 -7.90 -22.78
N SER A 92 -27.93 -8.24 -23.86
CA SER A 92 -27.37 -8.31 -25.21
C SER A 92 -26.91 -6.93 -25.69
N THR A 93 -27.70 -5.89 -25.42
CA THR A 93 -27.35 -4.51 -25.75
C THR A 93 -26.10 -4.08 -24.98
N GLU A 94 -26.04 -4.34 -23.68
CA GLU A 94 -24.89 -3.98 -22.86
C GLU A 94 -23.63 -4.77 -23.18
N ALA A 95 -23.75 -6.05 -23.52
CA ALA A 95 -22.62 -6.84 -24.02
C ALA A 95 -22.05 -6.24 -25.31
N THR A 96 -22.92 -5.77 -26.21
CA THR A 96 -22.50 -5.10 -27.46
C THR A 96 -21.84 -3.74 -27.17
N ASN A 97 -22.35 -2.99 -26.20
CA ASN A 97 -21.73 -1.73 -25.76
C ASN A 97 -20.33 -1.98 -25.18
N ILE A 98 -20.19 -2.99 -24.32
CA ILE A 98 -18.92 -3.38 -23.68
C ILE A 98 -17.87 -3.82 -24.71
N LEU A 99 -18.28 -4.54 -25.76
CA LEU A 99 -17.38 -4.97 -26.83
C LEU A 99 -16.72 -3.78 -27.56
N ASN A 100 -17.42 -2.66 -27.63
CA ASN A 100 -16.95 -1.44 -28.26
C ASN A 100 -16.28 -0.46 -27.26
N ASP A 101 -16.26 -0.78 -25.97
CA ASP A 101 -15.63 0.02 -24.93
C ASP A 101 -14.18 -0.44 -24.70
N SER A 102 -13.22 0.46 -24.93
CA SER A 102 -11.79 0.25 -24.64
C SER A 102 -11.50 -0.17 -23.18
N ARG A 103 -12.41 0.13 -22.25
CA ARG A 103 -12.31 -0.20 -20.82
C ARG A 103 -13.16 -1.40 -20.43
N VAL A 104 -13.71 -2.13 -21.41
CA VAL A 104 -14.54 -3.32 -21.24
C VAL A 104 -15.68 -3.11 -20.23
N GLY A 105 -16.29 -1.93 -20.27
CA GLY A 105 -17.38 -1.53 -19.39
C GLY A 105 -16.94 -1.07 -18.00
N VAL A 106 -15.66 -1.09 -17.64
CA VAL A 106 -15.22 -0.68 -16.30
C VAL A 106 -15.16 0.84 -16.21
N GLY A 107 -16.11 1.41 -15.46
CA GLY A 107 -16.15 2.85 -15.18
C GLY A 107 -14.95 3.33 -14.36
N ILE A 108 -14.74 4.64 -14.38
CA ILE A 108 -13.76 5.34 -13.56
C ILE A 108 -14.41 5.73 -12.22
N VAL A 109 -13.61 5.89 -11.17
CA VAL A 109 -14.09 6.41 -9.88
C VAL A 109 -14.61 7.84 -10.02
N GLU A 110 -15.72 8.15 -9.35
CA GLU A 110 -16.33 9.50 -9.40
C GLU A 110 -15.46 10.56 -8.70
N LYS A 111 -14.68 10.13 -7.71
CA LYS A 111 -13.75 10.98 -6.95
C LYS A 111 -12.36 10.35 -7.01
N PRO A 112 -11.58 10.65 -8.05
CA PRO A 112 -10.18 10.24 -8.12
C PRO A 112 -9.41 10.70 -6.89
N GLN A 113 -8.54 9.82 -6.40
CA GLN A 113 -7.61 10.13 -5.32
C GLN A 113 -6.18 10.09 -5.84
N LYS A 114 -5.31 10.88 -5.20
CA LYS A 114 -3.86 10.75 -5.33
C LYS A 114 -3.35 9.74 -4.30
N ILE A 115 -2.88 8.60 -4.77
CA ILE A 115 -2.53 7.45 -3.93
C ILE A 115 -1.06 7.13 -4.08
N VAL A 116 -0.32 7.20 -2.97
CA VAL A 116 1.04 6.70 -2.90
C VAL A 116 1.00 5.22 -2.50
N ILE A 117 1.66 4.36 -3.28
CA ILE A 117 1.78 2.93 -2.97
C ILE A 117 3.25 2.60 -2.81
N ASP A 118 3.64 2.25 -1.60
CA ASP A 118 4.97 1.80 -1.23
C ASP A 118 5.03 0.27 -1.28
N TYR A 119 5.87 -0.26 -2.15
CA TYR A 119 5.99 -1.70 -2.36
C TYR A 119 7.36 -2.10 -2.91
N SER A 120 7.60 -3.41 -2.92
CA SER A 120 8.89 -4.06 -3.17
C SER A 120 9.91 -3.83 -2.06
N GLY A 121 10.41 -2.60 -1.92
CA GLY A 121 11.34 -2.16 -0.86
C GLY A 121 12.51 -3.11 -0.54
N PRO A 122 13.24 -3.67 -1.53
CA PRO A 122 14.38 -4.54 -1.25
C PRO A 122 15.52 -3.80 -0.53
N ASN A 123 16.28 -4.53 0.28
CA ASN A 123 17.51 -4.03 0.88
C ASN A 123 18.69 -4.23 -0.09
N MET A 124 19.32 -3.14 -0.51
CA MET A 124 20.37 -3.14 -1.55
C MET A 124 21.66 -3.85 -1.13
N ALA A 125 21.87 -4.08 0.17
CA ALA A 125 23.02 -4.84 0.65
C ALA A 125 22.92 -6.35 0.41
N LYS A 126 21.75 -6.85 -0.02
CA LYS A 126 21.48 -8.27 -0.24
C LYS A 126 20.64 -8.48 -1.50
N GLN A 127 20.65 -9.70 -2.02
CA GLN A 127 19.77 -10.04 -3.13
C GLN A 127 18.29 -9.99 -2.69
N MET A 128 17.41 -9.61 -3.61
CA MET A 128 15.97 -9.67 -3.42
C MET A 128 15.51 -11.12 -3.13
N HIS A 129 14.74 -11.32 -2.07
CA HIS A 129 14.20 -12.62 -1.67
C HIS A 129 12.67 -12.70 -1.78
N VAL A 130 12.10 -13.89 -1.55
CA VAL A 130 10.65 -14.19 -1.69
C VAL A 130 9.74 -13.20 -0.94
N GLY A 131 10.15 -12.71 0.24
CA GLY A 131 9.41 -11.66 0.95
C GLY A 131 9.18 -10.38 0.12
N HIS A 132 10.21 -9.87 -0.55
CA HIS A 132 10.09 -8.70 -1.43
C HIS A 132 9.28 -9.02 -2.69
N LEU A 133 9.35 -10.26 -3.19
CA LEU A 133 8.57 -10.69 -4.36
C LEU A 133 7.06 -10.57 -4.10
N ARG A 134 6.58 -10.97 -2.92
CA ARG A 134 5.16 -10.84 -2.54
C ARG A 134 4.72 -9.38 -2.52
N SER A 135 5.49 -8.51 -1.85
CA SER A 135 5.23 -7.07 -1.85
C SER A 135 5.19 -6.52 -3.28
N THR A 136 6.17 -6.91 -4.11
CA THR A 136 6.28 -6.49 -5.51
C THR A 136 5.01 -6.79 -6.30
N ILE A 137 4.55 -8.06 -6.26
CA ILE A 137 3.37 -8.50 -7.04
C ILE A 137 2.08 -7.87 -6.51
N ILE A 138 1.87 -7.88 -5.19
CA ILE A 138 0.65 -7.33 -4.57
C ILE A 138 0.56 -5.82 -4.83
N GLY A 139 1.67 -5.11 -4.61
CA GLY A 139 1.73 -3.67 -4.80
C GLY A 139 1.54 -3.27 -6.25
N ASP A 140 2.18 -3.95 -7.20
CA ASP A 140 2.03 -3.62 -8.63
C ASP A 140 0.61 -3.92 -9.12
N THR A 141 0.01 -5.01 -8.65
CA THR A 141 -1.39 -5.34 -8.96
C THR A 141 -2.33 -4.27 -8.44
N LEU A 142 -2.12 -3.81 -7.20
CA LEU A 142 -2.92 -2.75 -6.59
C LEU A 142 -2.75 -1.42 -7.34
N ALA A 143 -1.51 -1.04 -7.65
CA ALA A 143 -1.19 0.17 -8.41
C ALA A 143 -1.84 0.14 -9.80
N THR A 144 -1.72 -0.98 -10.50
CA THR A 144 -2.32 -1.16 -11.84
C THR A 144 -3.84 -1.10 -11.79
N LEU A 145 -4.47 -1.79 -10.84
CA LEU A 145 -5.92 -1.77 -10.67
C LEU A 145 -6.44 -0.37 -10.35
N LEU A 146 -5.82 0.32 -9.40
CA LEU A 146 -6.27 1.66 -8.99
C LEU A 146 -6.02 2.71 -10.08
N THR A 147 -4.92 2.59 -10.84
CA THR A 147 -4.67 3.38 -12.05
C THR A 147 -5.76 3.12 -13.08
N PHE A 148 -6.09 1.85 -13.35
CA PHE A 148 -7.14 1.48 -14.30
C PHE A 148 -8.50 2.04 -13.87
N LEU A 149 -8.80 2.06 -12.56
CA LEU A 149 -10.00 2.69 -12.00
C LEU A 149 -9.99 4.23 -12.04
N GLY A 150 -8.89 4.85 -12.48
CA GLY A 150 -8.74 6.29 -12.73
C GLY A 150 -8.27 7.13 -11.55
N ASN A 151 -7.59 6.52 -10.57
CA ASN A 151 -6.85 7.26 -9.54
C ASN A 151 -5.48 7.70 -10.07
N ASP A 152 -4.93 8.77 -9.48
CA ASP A 152 -3.54 9.19 -9.71
C ASP A 152 -2.62 8.38 -8.79
N ILE A 153 -1.80 7.50 -9.37
CA ILE A 153 -0.96 6.56 -8.60
C ILE A 153 0.50 6.98 -8.67
N ILE A 154 1.08 7.20 -7.48
CA ILE A 154 2.52 7.38 -7.32
C ILE A 154 3.10 6.10 -6.73
N ARG A 155 3.89 5.40 -7.52
CA ARG A 155 4.66 4.25 -7.05
C ARG A 155 5.86 4.75 -6.24
N GLN A 156 6.18 4.05 -5.16
CA GLN A 156 7.34 4.33 -4.34
C GLN A 156 8.06 3.01 -4.07
N ASN A 157 9.29 2.91 -4.53
CA ASN A 157 10.17 1.82 -4.17
C ASN A 157 11.09 2.29 -3.04
N HIS A 158 10.69 2.01 -1.80
CA HIS A 158 11.42 2.41 -0.60
C HIS A 158 12.56 1.44 -0.29
N ILE A 159 13.61 1.48 -1.11
CA ILE A 159 14.76 0.58 -0.99
C ILE A 159 15.61 0.90 0.24
N GLY A 160 16.13 -0.15 0.87
CA GLY A 160 17.11 -0.04 1.96
C GLY A 160 18.52 0.15 1.40
N ASP A 161 18.92 1.40 1.17
CA ASP A 161 20.21 1.79 0.60
C ASP A 161 21.16 2.43 1.63
N TRP A 162 20.74 2.52 2.89
CA TRP A 162 21.51 3.16 3.96
C TRP A 162 21.71 2.22 5.15
N GLY A 163 22.84 2.36 5.85
CA GLY A 163 23.14 1.55 7.04
C GLY A 163 24.63 1.19 7.20
N THR A 164 24.97 0.64 8.36
CA THR A 164 26.36 0.31 8.73
C THR A 164 26.96 -0.80 7.86
N GLN A 165 26.12 -1.66 7.29
CA GLN A 165 26.52 -2.73 6.37
C GLN A 165 27.21 -2.20 5.11
N PHE A 166 26.91 -0.98 4.66
CA PHE A 166 27.52 -0.42 3.46
C PHE A 166 29.02 -0.13 3.64
N GLY A 167 29.48 0.15 4.86
CA GLY A 167 30.90 0.42 5.11
C GLY A 167 31.82 -0.74 4.71
N MET A 168 31.44 -1.99 5.04
CA MET A 168 32.22 -3.16 4.59
C MET A 168 32.05 -3.42 3.10
N LEU A 169 30.87 -3.18 2.53
CA LEU A 169 30.59 -3.44 1.12
C LEU A 169 31.39 -2.51 0.22
N ILE A 170 31.44 -1.21 0.52
CA ILE A 170 32.22 -0.26 -0.27
C ILE A 170 33.72 -0.38 -0.02
N ALA A 171 34.16 -0.77 1.18
CA ALA A 171 35.56 -1.09 1.45
C ALA A 171 36.02 -2.31 0.65
N TYR A 172 35.18 -3.35 0.56
CA TYR A 172 35.45 -4.53 -0.25
C TYR A 172 35.41 -4.21 -1.75
N LEU A 173 34.45 -3.38 -2.19
CA LEU A 173 34.35 -2.92 -3.57
C LEU A 173 35.62 -2.20 -4.02
N GLU A 174 36.17 -1.35 -3.16
CA GLU A 174 37.43 -0.66 -3.44
C GLU A 174 38.61 -1.63 -3.58
N GLU A 175 38.74 -2.64 -2.71
CA GLU A 175 39.77 -3.68 -2.84
C GLU A 175 39.63 -4.42 -4.19
N GLN A 176 38.41 -4.77 -4.59
CA GLN A 176 38.17 -5.48 -5.86
C GLN A 176 38.43 -4.61 -7.11
N ASN A 177 38.09 -3.32 -7.05
CA ASN A 177 38.35 -2.37 -8.14
C ASN A 177 39.85 -2.10 -8.33
N ALA A 178 40.66 -2.22 -7.26
CA ALA A 178 42.11 -2.09 -7.35
C ALA A 178 42.77 -3.30 -8.05
N ASP A 179 42.13 -4.48 -7.99
CA ASP A 179 42.67 -5.73 -8.54
C ASP A 179 42.20 -6.04 -9.98
N THR A 180 41.11 -5.44 -10.47
CA THR A 180 40.60 -5.65 -11.84
C THR A 180 39.86 -4.42 -12.39
N GLU A 181 40.21 -3.97 -13.60
CA GLU A 181 39.39 -3.01 -14.36
C GLU A 181 38.05 -3.69 -14.73
N HIS A 182 36.97 -3.25 -14.09
CA HIS A 182 35.57 -3.60 -14.40
C HIS A 182 35.14 -5.06 -14.15
N GLN A 183 34.79 -5.38 -12.91
CA GLN A 183 33.87 -6.49 -12.64
C GLN A 183 32.45 -5.96 -12.42
N ASN A 184 31.50 -6.42 -13.24
CA ASN A 184 30.09 -6.39 -12.88
C ASN A 184 29.89 -7.22 -11.62
N LEU A 185 29.22 -6.68 -10.60
CA LEU A 185 28.84 -7.37 -9.36
C LEU A 185 27.78 -8.46 -9.64
N LYS A 186 28.14 -9.50 -10.41
CA LYS A 186 27.19 -10.51 -10.92
C LYS A 186 26.49 -11.31 -9.82
N ASP A 187 27.09 -11.41 -8.64
CA ASP A 187 26.53 -12.14 -7.50
C ASP A 187 26.69 -11.33 -6.21
N LEU A 188 25.65 -10.56 -5.89
CA LEU A 188 25.57 -9.73 -4.68
C LEU A 188 25.61 -10.57 -3.40
N GLU A 189 25.08 -11.79 -3.42
CA GLU A 189 25.06 -12.66 -2.25
C GLU A 189 26.48 -13.15 -1.95
N GLN A 190 27.21 -13.60 -2.97
CA GLN A 190 28.60 -13.99 -2.83
C GLN A 190 29.50 -12.79 -2.47
N PHE A 191 29.26 -11.62 -3.06
CA PHE A 191 29.99 -10.40 -2.73
C PHE A 191 29.82 -10.03 -1.25
N TYR A 192 28.58 -10.05 -0.73
CA TYR A 192 28.31 -9.80 0.69
C TYR A 192 29.01 -10.82 1.60
N LYS A 193 28.94 -12.12 1.25
CA LYS A 193 29.62 -13.18 2.02
C LYS A 193 31.13 -12.97 2.05
N ASN A 194 31.74 -12.63 0.93
CA ASN A 194 33.19 -12.37 0.86
C ASN A 194 33.59 -11.13 1.67
N ALA A 195 32.84 -10.03 1.54
CA ALA A 195 33.07 -8.82 2.34
C ALA A 195 32.96 -9.12 3.84
N LYS A 196 32.00 -9.96 4.23
CA LYS A 196 31.83 -10.38 5.63
C LYS A 196 32.98 -11.26 6.13
N ILE A 197 33.43 -12.23 5.33
CA ILE A 197 34.61 -13.05 5.65
C ILE A 197 35.85 -12.15 5.84
N ARG A 198 36.05 -11.20 4.94
CA ARG A 198 37.15 -10.22 5.00
C ARG A 198 37.08 -9.37 6.27
N PHE A 199 35.88 -8.92 6.64
CA PHE A 199 35.62 -8.18 7.87
C PHE A 199 35.95 -8.97 9.14
N ASP A 200 35.61 -10.26 9.17
CA ASP A 200 35.84 -11.10 10.34
C ASP A 200 37.30 -11.57 10.45
N GLN A 201 38.02 -11.70 9.33
CA GLN A 201 39.40 -12.20 9.30
C GLN A 201 40.48 -11.12 9.42
N SER A 202 40.14 -9.84 9.21
CA SER A 202 41.13 -8.76 9.19
C SER A 202 40.70 -7.53 9.99
N GLU A 203 41.40 -7.30 11.10
CA GLU A 203 41.17 -6.13 11.95
C GLU A 203 41.38 -4.81 11.20
N ALA A 204 42.38 -4.74 10.33
CA ALA A 204 42.64 -3.58 9.49
C ALA A 204 41.46 -3.27 8.55
N PHE A 205 40.90 -4.31 7.90
CA PHE A 205 39.71 -4.15 7.05
C PHE A 205 38.48 -3.77 7.88
N ALA A 206 38.27 -4.38 9.04
CA ALA A 206 37.15 -4.04 9.92
C ALA A 206 37.20 -2.58 10.38
N ASN A 207 38.39 -2.07 10.71
CA ASN A 207 38.58 -0.67 11.07
C ASN A 207 38.29 0.27 9.88
N LYS A 208 38.79 -0.07 8.69
CA LYS A 208 38.48 0.68 7.45
C LYS A 208 36.99 0.69 7.13
N ALA A 209 36.31 -0.46 7.25
CA ALA A 209 34.88 -0.56 7.06
C ALA A 209 34.08 0.31 8.03
N ARG A 210 34.46 0.37 9.32
CA ARG A 210 33.84 1.26 10.31
C ARG A 210 34.10 2.74 9.98
N GLU A 211 35.32 3.08 9.57
CA GLU A 211 35.67 4.44 9.12
C GLU A 211 34.83 4.85 7.91
N TYR A 212 34.59 3.93 6.98
CA TYR A 212 33.80 4.17 5.77
C TYR A 212 32.33 4.45 6.08
N VAL A 213 31.75 3.81 7.11
CA VAL A 213 30.41 4.18 7.59
C VAL A 213 30.36 5.65 8.00
N VAL A 214 31.35 6.11 8.78
CA VAL A 214 31.42 7.50 9.26
C VAL A 214 31.62 8.45 8.07
N LYS A 215 32.50 8.11 7.13
CA LYS A 215 32.76 8.91 5.93
C LYS A 215 31.53 9.06 5.03
N ILE A 216 30.76 7.99 4.82
CA ILE A 216 29.48 8.04 4.09
C ILE A 216 28.51 9.02 4.78
N GLN A 217 28.37 8.93 6.11
CA GLN A 217 27.48 9.80 6.89
C GLN A 217 27.92 11.27 6.88
N GLN A 218 29.22 11.54 6.78
CA GLN A 218 29.80 12.88 6.68
C GLN A 218 29.79 13.44 5.24
N GLY A 219 29.36 12.65 4.25
CA GLY A 219 29.29 13.06 2.86
C GLY A 219 30.65 13.06 2.13
N ASP A 220 31.59 12.21 2.56
CA ASP A 220 32.86 12.02 1.86
C ASP A 220 32.63 11.62 0.39
N ALA A 221 33.19 12.39 -0.53
CA ALA A 221 32.92 12.25 -1.96
C ALA A 221 33.38 10.89 -2.52
N HIS A 222 34.49 10.36 -2.01
CA HIS A 222 35.04 9.08 -2.47
C HIS A 222 34.17 7.92 -2.00
N CYS A 223 33.86 7.85 -0.70
CA CYS A 223 32.98 6.83 -0.16
C CYS A 223 31.57 6.90 -0.76
N LEU A 224 31.03 8.10 -1.00
CA LEU A 224 29.73 8.26 -1.66
C LEU A 224 29.74 7.79 -3.12
N THR A 225 30.87 7.93 -3.84
CA THR A 225 31.00 7.42 -5.21
C THR A 225 30.95 5.89 -5.21
N LEU A 226 31.71 5.24 -4.33
CA LEU A 226 31.67 3.77 -4.19
C LEU A 226 30.29 3.27 -3.76
N TRP A 227 29.65 3.98 -2.83
CA TRP A 227 28.29 3.67 -2.39
C TRP A 227 27.30 3.74 -3.54
N LYS A 228 27.28 4.84 -4.32
CA LYS A 228 26.40 4.97 -5.50
C LYS A 228 26.65 3.85 -6.51
N GLN A 229 27.91 3.54 -6.82
CA GLN A 229 28.24 2.43 -7.73
C GLN A 229 27.66 1.09 -7.25
N PHE A 230 27.76 0.81 -5.95
CA PHE A 230 27.19 -0.39 -5.37
C PHE A 230 25.66 -0.41 -5.44
N ILE A 231 25.00 0.70 -5.10
CA ILE A 231 23.54 0.83 -5.15
C ILE A 231 23.03 0.66 -6.58
N GLU A 232 23.62 1.34 -7.56
CA GLU A 232 23.24 1.24 -8.98
C GLU A 232 23.34 -0.21 -9.48
N SER A 233 24.45 -0.89 -9.14
CA SER A 233 24.58 -2.29 -9.53
C SER A 233 23.56 -3.19 -8.84
N SER A 234 23.25 -2.97 -7.56
CA SER A 234 22.27 -3.77 -6.82
C SER A 234 20.85 -3.56 -7.35
N LEU A 235 20.50 -2.30 -7.63
CA LEU A 235 19.22 -1.91 -8.20
C LEU A 235 19.03 -2.48 -9.60
N GLY A 236 20.06 -2.48 -10.45
CA GLY A 236 20.00 -3.10 -11.79
C GLY A 236 19.60 -4.58 -11.76
N HIS A 237 20.08 -5.35 -10.78
CA HIS A 237 19.63 -6.75 -10.59
C HIS A 237 18.16 -6.84 -10.19
N CYS A 238 17.65 -5.89 -9.40
CA CYS A 238 16.24 -5.83 -9.03
C CYS A 238 15.36 -5.47 -10.25
N GLU A 239 15.81 -4.51 -11.07
CA GLU A 239 15.13 -4.09 -12.30
C GLU A 239 15.04 -5.22 -13.33
N GLU A 240 16.08 -6.06 -13.46
CA GLU A 240 16.01 -7.28 -14.28
C GLU A 240 14.89 -8.23 -13.82
N VAL A 241 14.68 -8.35 -12.51
CA VAL A 241 13.60 -9.17 -11.96
C VAL A 241 12.25 -8.51 -12.21
N TYR A 242 12.12 -7.19 -12.02
CA TYR A 242 10.90 -6.45 -12.32
C TYR A 242 10.50 -6.59 -13.80
N SER A 243 11.46 -6.48 -14.71
CA SER A 243 11.26 -6.69 -16.15
C SER A 243 10.71 -8.09 -16.45
N LYS A 244 11.32 -9.13 -15.88
CA LYS A 244 10.86 -10.53 -16.05
C LYS A 244 9.46 -10.76 -15.50
N LEU A 245 9.07 -10.06 -14.44
CA LEU A 245 7.75 -10.16 -13.81
C LEU A 245 6.69 -9.28 -14.49
N GLY A 246 7.08 -8.38 -15.40
CA GLY A 246 6.17 -7.39 -15.99
C GLY A 246 5.67 -6.36 -14.98
N VAL A 247 6.49 -6.06 -13.97
CA VAL A 247 6.19 -5.06 -12.93
C VAL A 247 6.43 -3.66 -13.47
N ASN A 248 5.58 -2.71 -13.12
CA ASN A 248 5.63 -1.33 -13.63
C ASN A 248 6.52 -0.38 -12.83
N LEU A 249 7.29 -0.89 -11.84
CA LEU A 249 8.30 -0.10 -11.14
C LEU A 249 9.44 0.27 -12.08
N THR A 250 9.82 1.53 -12.03
CA THR A 250 10.94 2.11 -12.77
C THR A 250 11.97 2.69 -11.81
N HIS A 251 13.14 3.05 -12.36
CA HIS A 251 14.18 3.74 -11.61
C HIS A 251 13.68 5.06 -10.99
N ASP A 252 12.80 5.79 -11.67
CA ASP A 252 12.26 7.06 -11.20
C ASP A 252 11.32 6.93 -9.98
N ASP A 253 10.81 5.72 -9.73
CA ASP A 253 9.97 5.42 -8.57
C ASP A 253 10.78 5.16 -7.30
N VAL A 254 12.11 5.08 -7.40
CA VAL A 254 13.00 4.83 -6.26
C VAL A 254 13.03 6.03 -5.33
N ARG A 255 12.60 5.83 -4.09
CA ARG A 255 12.74 6.81 -2.99
C ARG A 255 13.25 6.09 -1.76
N ALA A 256 14.56 5.87 -1.79
CA ALA A 256 15.30 5.09 -0.82
C ALA A 256 15.33 5.73 0.58
N GLU A 257 15.74 4.98 1.59
CA GLU A 257 15.91 5.50 2.95
C GLU A 257 16.85 6.71 3.00
N SER A 258 17.94 6.69 2.22
CA SER A 258 18.93 7.77 2.18
C SER A 258 18.38 9.11 1.71
N PHE A 259 17.32 9.11 0.89
CA PHE A 259 16.64 10.32 0.40
C PHE A 259 16.14 11.19 1.57
N TYR A 260 15.78 10.56 2.69
CA TYR A 260 15.19 11.24 3.84
C TYR A 260 16.22 11.70 4.88
N ASN A 261 17.51 11.40 4.70
CA ASN A 261 18.55 11.64 5.71
C ASN A 261 18.63 13.09 6.20
N SER A 262 18.50 14.06 5.29
CA SER A 262 18.54 15.49 5.66
C SER A 262 17.33 15.94 6.47
N GLU A 263 16.22 15.20 6.40
CA GLU A 263 14.96 15.52 7.07
C GLU A 263 14.87 14.89 8.47
N LEU A 264 15.64 13.84 8.76
CA LEU A 264 15.57 13.12 10.04
C LEU A 264 15.77 14.03 11.27
N PRO A 265 16.72 14.99 11.29
CA PRO A 265 16.84 15.94 12.40
C PRO A 265 15.58 16.81 12.57
N ASN A 266 14.92 17.17 11.47
CA ASN A 266 13.70 17.97 11.50
C ASN A 266 12.51 17.16 12.05
N ILE A 267 12.43 15.86 11.77
CA ILE A 267 11.43 14.97 12.39
C ILE A 267 11.56 14.99 13.92
N ILE A 268 12.78 14.85 14.44
CA ILE A 268 13.01 14.91 15.89
C ILE A 268 12.62 16.26 16.46
N LYS A 269 12.98 17.35 15.77
CA LYS A 269 12.62 18.70 16.18
C LYS A 269 11.09 18.86 16.28
N ILE A 270 10.34 18.41 15.26
CA ILE A 270 8.86 18.48 15.26
C ILE A 270 8.28 17.74 16.46
N LEU A 271 8.78 16.55 16.77
CA LEU A 271 8.29 15.75 17.90
C LEU A 271 8.56 16.43 19.24
N LYS A 272 9.74 17.05 19.41
CA LYS A 272 10.11 17.82 20.61
C LYS A 272 9.29 19.09 20.76
N ASP A 273 9.18 19.90 19.71
CA ASP A 273 8.44 21.17 19.73
C ASP A 273 6.95 20.97 20.06
N LYS A 274 6.40 19.80 19.72
CA LYS A 274 5.01 19.40 20.03
C LYS A 274 4.87 18.64 21.36
N ASN A 275 5.95 18.43 22.10
CA ASN A 275 5.99 17.64 23.34
C ASN A 275 5.44 16.21 23.17
N ILE A 276 5.67 15.59 22.00
CA ILE A 276 5.23 14.22 21.69
C ILE A 276 6.30 13.21 22.09
N SER A 277 7.57 13.56 21.91
CA SER A 277 8.70 12.75 22.34
C SER A 277 9.26 13.22 23.67
N THR A 278 9.87 12.30 24.41
CA THR A 278 10.58 12.56 25.66
C THR A 278 11.86 11.77 25.72
N ASN A 279 12.84 12.27 26.47
CA ASN A 279 14.07 11.53 26.72
C ASN A 279 13.81 10.41 27.74
N SER A 280 14.17 9.18 27.39
CA SER A 280 14.07 8.01 28.25
C SER A 280 15.36 7.19 28.14
N ASN A 281 16.10 7.08 29.25
CA ASN A 281 17.38 6.37 29.31
C ASN A 281 18.39 6.80 28.23
N GLY A 282 18.45 8.10 27.94
CA GLY A 282 19.35 8.68 26.96
C GLY A 282 18.84 8.65 25.52
N ALA A 283 17.79 7.89 25.21
CA ALA A 283 17.17 7.86 23.89
C ALA A 283 15.95 8.79 23.82
N GLU A 284 15.61 9.26 22.62
CA GLU A 284 14.38 10.00 22.36
C GLU A 284 13.27 9.02 21.99
N CYS A 285 12.19 9.04 22.77
CA CYS A 285 11.13 8.04 22.73
C CYS A 285 9.74 8.68 22.63
N VAL A 286 8.82 8.05 21.90
CA VAL A 286 7.40 8.40 21.88
C VAL A 286 6.59 7.30 22.57
N PHE A 287 5.73 7.69 23.50
CA PHE A 287 4.85 6.81 24.24
C PHE A 287 3.43 6.93 23.68
N LEU A 288 2.89 5.82 23.18
CA LEU A 288 1.55 5.76 22.62
C LEU A 288 0.62 5.02 23.58
N GLU A 289 -0.59 5.54 23.76
CA GLU A 289 -1.61 4.85 24.55
C GLU A 289 -1.94 3.48 23.94
N GLY A 290 -1.95 2.45 24.78
CA GLY A 290 -2.19 1.06 24.36
C GLY A 290 -1.02 0.37 23.65
N SER A 291 0.20 0.94 23.71
CA SER A 291 1.44 0.28 23.31
C SER A 291 2.25 -0.13 24.56
N ASP A 292 2.67 -1.39 24.64
CA ASP A 292 3.46 -1.90 25.77
C ASP A 292 4.91 -1.38 25.76
N ALA A 293 5.41 -0.99 24.57
CA ALA A 293 6.77 -0.48 24.40
C ALA A 293 6.78 0.91 23.74
N PRO A 294 7.73 1.79 24.14
CA PRO A 294 7.91 3.07 23.48
C PRO A 294 8.54 2.91 22.09
N VAL A 295 8.24 3.85 21.22
CA VAL A 295 8.88 3.96 19.90
C VAL A 295 10.13 4.82 20.05
N ILE A 296 11.30 4.22 19.86
CA ILE A 296 12.56 4.94 19.86
C ILE A 296 12.69 5.65 18.50
N VAL A 297 12.75 6.98 18.52
CA VAL A 297 12.90 7.82 17.32
C VAL A 297 14.32 8.36 17.16
N GLN A 298 15.12 8.38 18.23
CA GLN A 298 16.55 8.67 18.16
C GLN A 298 17.27 7.94 19.29
N LYS A 299 18.39 7.28 18.98
CA LYS A 299 19.25 6.64 19.98
C LYS A 299 20.01 7.69 20.78
N GLY A 300 20.56 7.30 21.94
CA GLY A 300 21.34 8.21 22.78
C GLY A 300 22.70 8.63 22.21
N ASP A 301 23.23 7.89 21.23
CA ASP A 301 24.39 8.28 20.44
C ASP A 301 24.04 9.25 19.28
N GLY A 302 22.78 9.67 19.19
CA GLY A 302 22.25 10.54 18.14
C GLY A 302 21.80 9.82 16.87
N GLY A 303 22.04 8.50 16.76
CA GLY A 303 21.68 7.71 15.60
C GLY A 303 20.18 7.57 15.38
N PHE A 304 19.75 7.64 14.12
CA PHE A 304 18.36 7.46 13.73
C PHE A 304 18.00 5.98 13.52
N LEU A 305 16.71 5.67 13.50
CA LEU A 305 16.17 4.32 13.27
C LEU A 305 15.11 4.35 12.17
N TYR A 306 14.64 3.16 11.77
CA TYR A 306 13.58 3.00 10.77
C TYR A 306 12.33 3.84 11.06
N ALA A 307 11.92 3.97 12.33
CA ALA A 307 10.79 4.82 12.71
C ALA A 307 10.97 6.29 12.31
N THR A 308 12.18 6.84 12.41
CA THR A 308 12.46 8.22 12.01
C THR A 308 12.38 8.39 10.50
N THR A 309 12.93 7.42 9.75
CA THR A 309 12.89 7.41 8.29
C THR A 309 11.45 7.28 7.79
N ASP A 310 10.65 6.38 8.36
CA ASP A 310 9.25 6.21 7.99
C ASP A 310 8.39 7.44 8.32
N LEU A 311 8.66 8.12 9.44
CA LEU A 311 8.01 9.39 9.75
C LEU A 311 8.37 10.49 8.74
N ALA A 312 9.64 10.54 8.31
CA ALA A 312 10.06 11.45 7.25
C ALA A 312 9.40 11.11 5.90
N ALA A 313 9.30 9.81 5.56
CA ALA A 313 8.64 9.33 4.36
C ALA A 313 7.14 9.66 4.37
N LEU A 314 6.44 9.42 5.48
CA LEU A 314 5.04 9.79 5.67
C LEU A 314 4.82 11.30 5.49
N LYS A 315 5.65 12.12 6.14
CA LYS A 315 5.60 13.58 6.00
C LYS A 315 5.79 13.98 4.54
N PHE A 316 6.84 13.49 3.89
CA PHE A 316 7.12 13.80 2.48
C PHE A 316 5.95 13.41 1.55
N ARG A 317 5.38 12.21 1.74
CA ARG A 317 4.26 11.72 0.93
C ARG A 317 2.99 12.56 1.15
N ALA A 318 2.74 13.01 2.37
CA ALA A 318 1.60 13.87 2.67
C ALA A 318 1.81 15.32 2.20
N THR A 319 3.00 15.91 2.38
CA THR A 319 3.21 17.34 2.15
C THR A 319 3.80 17.68 0.79
N ASN A 320 4.69 16.84 0.25
CA ASN A 320 5.37 17.09 -1.01
C ASN A 320 4.68 16.38 -2.18
N LEU A 321 4.16 15.18 -1.93
CA LEU A 321 3.37 14.46 -2.94
C LEU A 321 1.88 14.74 -2.84
N GLU A 322 1.42 15.40 -1.77
CA GLU A 322 0.01 15.77 -1.55
C GLU A 322 -0.95 14.58 -1.68
N ALA A 323 -0.55 13.44 -1.12
CA ALA A 323 -1.32 12.20 -1.22
C ALA A 323 -2.60 12.26 -0.37
N ASP A 324 -3.74 11.84 -0.95
CA ASP A 324 -4.99 11.60 -0.24
C ASP A 324 -4.97 10.25 0.52
N ARG A 325 -4.15 9.31 0.03
CA ARG A 325 -4.03 7.95 0.57
C ARG A 325 -2.60 7.45 0.41
N ILE A 326 -2.08 6.80 1.45
CA ILE A 326 -0.74 6.20 1.46
C ILE A 326 -0.88 4.74 1.89
N CYS A 327 -0.51 3.83 0.99
CA CYS A 327 -0.58 2.39 1.18
C CYS A 327 0.84 1.81 1.31
N TYR A 328 1.11 1.10 2.40
CA TYR A 328 2.34 0.36 2.63
C TYR A 328 2.09 -1.13 2.43
N VAL A 329 2.66 -1.71 1.37
CA VAL A 329 2.53 -3.14 1.05
C VAL A 329 3.70 -3.88 1.66
N VAL A 330 3.56 -4.24 2.94
CA VAL A 330 4.65 -4.79 3.76
C VAL A 330 4.17 -6.00 4.57
N ASP A 331 5.08 -6.92 4.87
CA ASP A 331 4.81 -8.14 5.65
C ASP A 331 4.07 -7.85 6.98
N ALA A 332 3.11 -8.70 7.32
CA ALA A 332 2.24 -8.57 8.50
C ALA A 332 3.00 -8.49 9.83
N ARG A 333 4.23 -9.01 9.91
CA ARG A 333 5.09 -8.91 11.11
C ARG A 333 5.45 -7.45 11.46
N GLN A 334 5.36 -6.53 10.51
CA GLN A 334 5.61 -5.10 10.74
C GLN A 334 4.35 -4.31 11.13
N ALA A 335 3.20 -4.96 11.34
CA ALA A 335 1.95 -4.25 11.65
C ALA A 335 2.04 -3.38 12.91
N GLY A 336 2.77 -3.85 13.94
CA GLY A 336 3.00 -3.06 15.16
C GLY A 336 3.73 -1.75 14.87
N HIS A 337 4.80 -1.81 14.07
CA HIS A 337 5.57 -0.65 13.64
C HIS A 337 4.72 0.35 12.85
N PHE A 338 3.99 -0.10 11.81
CA PHE A 338 3.16 0.80 11.00
C PHE A 338 2.03 1.45 11.81
N LYS A 339 1.37 0.70 12.71
CA LYS A 339 0.37 1.27 13.62
C LYS A 339 0.97 2.40 14.47
N GLN A 340 2.19 2.20 14.96
CA GLN A 340 2.90 3.19 15.77
C GLN A 340 3.29 4.44 14.95
N VAL A 341 3.98 4.29 13.82
CA VAL A 341 4.40 5.45 13.02
C VAL A 341 3.22 6.21 12.41
N PHE A 342 2.13 5.53 12.05
CA PHE A 342 0.90 6.19 11.60
C PHE A 342 0.32 7.05 12.71
N ALA A 343 0.17 6.52 13.92
CA ALA A 343 -0.34 7.27 15.07
C ALA A 343 0.53 8.50 15.39
N ILE A 344 1.85 8.31 15.43
CA ILE A 344 2.81 9.40 15.69
C ILE A 344 2.72 10.47 14.60
N SER A 345 2.66 10.08 13.32
CA SER A 345 2.59 11.03 12.21
C SER A 345 1.33 11.90 12.26
N LYS A 346 0.19 11.33 12.66
CA LYS A 346 -1.08 12.05 12.85
C LYS A 346 -1.03 12.96 14.08
N GLN A 347 -0.58 12.45 15.22
CA GLN A 347 -0.45 13.22 16.46
C GLN A 347 0.50 14.42 16.27
N ALA A 348 1.59 14.23 15.52
CA ALA A 348 2.54 15.27 15.18
C ALA A 348 2.03 16.25 14.11
N GLY A 349 0.91 15.97 13.45
CA GLY A 349 0.41 16.78 12.33
C GLY A 349 1.35 16.76 11.13
N MET A 350 2.18 15.72 10.99
CA MET A 350 3.00 15.48 9.80
C MET A 350 2.14 14.99 8.63
N VAL A 351 1.05 14.30 8.96
CA VAL A 351 0.03 13.82 8.01
C VAL A 351 -1.33 14.36 8.47
N GLY A 352 -2.08 15.01 7.58
CA GLY A 352 -3.43 15.52 7.87
C GLY A 352 -4.41 14.40 8.21
N ASN A 353 -5.41 14.65 9.06
CA ASN A 353 -6.36 13.61 9.51
C ASN A 353 -7.19 13.00 8.39
N ASP A 354 -7.41 13.76 7.33
CA ASP A 354 -8.11 13.43 6.08
C ASP A 354 -7.34 12.46 5.16
N VAL A 355 -6.00 12.37 5.29
CA VAL A 355 -5.18 11.44 4.50
C VAL A 355 -5.31 10.02 5.03
N ASN A 356 -5.70 9.06 4.20
CA ASN A 356 -5.83 7.67 4.63
C ASN A 356 -4.46 6.96 4.68
N LEU A 357 -4.10 6.38 5.82
CA LEU A 357 -2.88 5.58 5.99
C LEU A 357 -3.22 4.11 6.14
N GLU A 358 -2.66 3.26 5.29
CA GLU A 358 -3.02 1.84 5.26
C GLU A 358 -1.79 0.93 5.21
N HIS A 359 -1.80 -0.06 6.09
CA HIS A 359 -0.87 -1.19 6.02
C HIS A 359 -1.54 -2.33 5.27
N ILE A 360 -1.15 -2.54 4.01
CA ILE A 360 -1.59 -3.65 3.17
C ILE A 360 -0.74 -4.87 3.52
N ALA A 361 -1.10 -5.49 4.64
CA ALA A 361 -0.36 -6.62 5.22
C ALA A 361 -0.49 -7.90 4.39
N PHE A 362 0.61 -8.65 4.26
CA PHE A 362 0.61 -10.01 3.70
C PHE A 362 1.40 -10.99 4.60
N GLY A 363 1.06 -12.28 4.52
CA GLY A 363 1.69 -13.33 5.34
C GLY A 363 3.10 -13.73 4.87
N THR A 364 3.75 -14.64 5.61
CA THR A 364 5.03 -15.26 5.21
C THR A 364 4.85 -16.21 4.03
#